data_AF-A0A2N1JRU3-F1
#
_entry.id   AF-A0A2N1JRU3-F1
#
_cell.length_a   1.000
_cell.length_b   1.000
_cell.length_c   1.000
_cell.angle_alpha   90.00
_cell.angle_beta   90.00
_cell.angle_gamma   90.00
#
_symmetry.space_group_name_H-M   'P 1'
#
loop_
_entity.id
_entity.type
_entity.pdbx_description
1 polymer ?
#
loop_
_entity_poly.entity_id
_entity_poly.type
_entity_poly.pdbx_seq_one_letter_code
_entity_poly.pdbx_strand_id
1 'polypeptide(L)' 'MVKPIETEIRFAPTSKRVFHVVETVTGKNKVVAFGNLFPLKGTKALLHELQNDYGVKVVNMHGFFKEVRGMIKRGEYK' A
#
# COMPACT_ATOMS: atom_id res chain seq x y z
N MET A 1 -14.83 -7.48 -19.54
CA MET A 1 -14.26 -6.50 -18.59
C MET A 1 -13.55 -7.26 -17.50
N VAL A 2 -12.23 -7.06 -17.33
CA VAL A 2 -11.48 -7.63 -16.20
C VAL A 2 -11.95 -6.90 -14.94
N LYS A 3 -12.45 -7.63 -13.94
CA LYS A 3 -12.83 -7.02 -12.65
C LYS A 3 -11.56 -6.58 -11.91
N PRO A 4 -11.52 -5.37 -11.34
CA PRO A 4 -10.35 -4.93 -10.59
C PRO A 4 -10.06 -5.87 -9.42
N ILE A 5 -8.79 -6.18 -9.18
CA ILE A 5 -8.36 -6.97 -8.02
C ILE A 5 -8.33 -6.03 -6.82
N GLU A 6 -9.19 -6.28 -5.83
CA GLU A 6 -9.19 -5.47 -4.61
C GLU A 6 -8.04 -5.86 -3.68
N THR A 7 -7.32 -4.84 -3.22
CA THR A 7 -6.10 -4.99 -2.43
C THR A 7 -6.02 -3.94 -1.33
N GLU A 8 -5.24 -4.24 -0.31
CA GLU A 8 -4.93 -3.34 0.80
C GLU A 8 -3.43 -3.09 0.91
N ILE A 9 -3.05 -1.85 1.18
CA ILE A 9 -1.69 -1.54 1.62
C ILE A 9 -1.58 -1.80 3.12
N ARG A 10 -0.52 -2.48 3.52
CA ARG A 10 -0.17 -2.73 4.93
C ARG A 10 1.33 -2.47 5.11
N PHE A 11 1.74 -2.15 6.35
CA PHE A 11 3.18 -2.14 6.66
C PHE A 11 3.76 -3.54 6.49
N ALA A 12 5.02 -3.61 6.06
CA ALA A 12 5.74 -4.87 6.08
C ALA A 12 5.92 -5.33 7.54
N PRO A 13 5.77 -6.63 7.84
CA PRO A 13 5.95 -7.14 9.21
C PRO A 13 7.33 -6.84 9.80
N THR A 14 8.34 -6.72 8.92
CA THR A 14 9.74 -6.53 9.26
C THR A 14 10.14 -5.07 9.43
N SER A 15 9.37 -4.12 8.87
CA SER A 15 9.73 -2.70 8.92
C SER A 15 8.55 -1.78 8.64
N LYS A 16 8.42 -0.73 9.46
CA LYS A 16 7.47 0.37 9.25
C LYS A 16 7.86 1.30 8.09
N ARG A 17 9.06 1.13 7.52
CA ARG A 17 9.54 1.91 6.37
C ARG A 17 9.15 1.31 5.02
N VAL A 18 8.61 0.10 5.04
CA VAL A 18 8.26 -0.68 3.86
C VAL A 18 6.77 -1.00 3.93
N PHE A 19 6.12 -1.08 2.78
CA PHE A 19 4.73 -1.50 2.68
C PHE A 19 4.60 -2.68 1.71
N HIS A 20 3.55 -3.46 1.93
CA HIS A 20 3.08 -4.51 1.03
C HIS A 20 1.67 -4.15 0.55
N VAL A 21 1.39 -4.42 -0.72
CA VAL A 21 0.04 -4.45 -1.27
C VAL A 21 -0.41 -5.91 -1.25
N VAL A 22 -1.52 -6.18 -0.57
CA VAL A 22 -2.01 -7.52 -0.29
C VAL A 22 -3.38 -7.71 -0.92
N GLU A 23 -3.54 -8.78 -1.69
CA GLU A 23 -4.84 -9.20 -2.23
C GLU A 23 -5.71 -9.83 -1.15
N THR A 24 -6.95 -9.36 -1.04
CA THR A 24 -7.90 -9.80 0.00
C THR A 24 -8.87 -10.89 -0.47
N VAL A 25 -9.02 -11.07 -1.78
CA VAL A 25 -10.08 -11.90 -2.40
C VAL A 25 -9.86 -13.42 -2.20
N THR A 26 -8.61 -13.89 -2.14
CA THR A 26 -8.33 -15.34 -2.23
C THR A 26 -8.21 -16.09 -0.90
N GLY A 27 -8.49 -15.45 0.25
CA GLY A 27 -8.31 -16.08 1.59
C GLY A 27 -6.85 -16.37 1.97
N LYS A 28 -5.92 -16.32 1.01
CA LYS A 28 -4.47 -16.28 1.19
C LYS A 28 -4.01 -14.84 0.95
N ASN A 29 -3.38 -14.23 1.95
CA ASN A 29 -2.72 -12.93 1.82
C ASN A 29 -1.59 -13.02 0.80
N LYS A 30 -1.86 -12.73 -0.47
CA LYS A 30 -0.85 -12.71 -1.51
C LYS A 30 -0.28 -11.29 -1.64
N VAL A 31 1.03 -11.16 -1.49
CA VAL A 31 1.73 -9.89 -1.77
C VAL A 31 1.78 -9.71 -3.28
N VAL A 32 1.15 -8.66 -3.78
CA VAL A 32 1.12 -8.33 -5.23
C VAL A 32 2.10 -7.22 -5.59
N ALA A 33 2.49 -6.40 -4.61
CA ALA A 33 3.54 -5.40 -4.75
C ALA A 33 4.15 -5.07 -3.37
N PHE A 34 5.37 -4.54 -3.36
CA PHE A 34 6.02 -4.02 -2.16
C PHE A 34 6.91 -2.84 -2.52
N GLY A 35 7.24 -2.00 -1.54
CA GLY A 35 8.10 -0.86 -1.77
C GLY A 35 8.42 -0.06 -0.53
N ASN A 36 9.29 0.93 -0.71
CA ASN A 36 9.62 1.87 0.36
C ASN A 36 8.51 2.90 0.52
N LEU A 37 8.20 3.22 1.76
CA LEU A 37 7.20 4.23 2.10
C LEU A 37 7.68 5.65 1.77
N PHE A 38 9.00 5.86 1.79
CA PHE A 38 9.62 7.14 1.47
C PHE A 38 10.56 7.04 0.26
N PRO A 39 10.53 8.05 -0.63
CA PRO A 39 9.71 9.27 -0.57
C PRO A 39 8.21 9.00 -0.85
N LEU A 40 7.31 9.64 -0.10
CA LEU A 40 5.84 9.44 -0.23
C LEU A 40 5.31 9.69 -1.65
N LYS A 41 5.97 10.57 -2.41
CA LYS A 41 5.63 10.85 -3.81
C LYS A 41 5.81 9.61 -4.69
N GLY A 42 6.93 8.88 -4.52
CA GLY A 42 7.21 7.65 -5.27
C GLY A 42 6.21 6.55 -4.92
N THR A 43 5.91 6.40 -3.63
CA THR A 43 4.89 5.45 -3.15
C THR A 43 3.53 5.70 -3.79
N LYS A 44 3.06 6.95 -3.81
CA LYS A 44 1.79 7.29 -4.46
C LYS A 44 1.80 7.00 -5.95
N ALA A 45 2.89 7.33 -6.65
CA ALA A 45 3.02 7.06 -8.08
C ALA A 45 2.87 5.56 -8.39
N LEU A 46 3.57 4.70 -7.64
CA LEU A 46 3.46 3.25 -7.79
C LEU A 46 2.02 2.76 -7.58
N LEU A 47 1.33 3.25 -6.55
CA LEU A 47 -0.04 2.84 -6.26
C LEU A 47 -1.05 3.27 -7.33
N HIS A 48 -0.80 4.41 -7.98
CA HIS A 48 -1.59 4.85 -9.13
C HIS A 48 -1.29 4.02 -10.38
N GLU A 49 -0.03 3.67 -10.62
CA GLU A 49 0.37 2.77 -11.71
C GLU A 49 -0.33 1.39 -11.57
N LEU A 50 -0.31 0.82 -10.36
CA LEU A 50 -1.02 -0.43 -10.06
C LEU A 50 -2.53 -0.35 -10.36
N GLN A 51 -3.16 0.78 -10.06
CA GLN A 51 -4.59 1.00 -10.33
C GLN A 51 -4.91 1.16 -11.82
N ASN A 52 -4.12 1.97 -12.51
CA ASN A 52 -4.41 2.38 -13.88
C ASN A 52 -3.98 1.31 -14.90
N ASP A 53 -2.80 0.73 -14.70
CA ASP A 53 -2.12 -0.08 -15.72
C ASP A 53 -2.30 -1.58 -15.46
N TYR A 54 -2.50 -1.98 -14.19
CA TYR A 54 -2.59 -3.38 -13.79
C TYR A 54 -3.96 -3.79 -13.23
N GLY A 55 -4.93 -2.87 -13.16
CA GLY A 55 -6.28 -3.15 -12.65
C GLY A 55 -6.32 -3.55 -11.17
N VAL A 56 -5.33 -3.12 -10.38
CA VAL A 56 -5.24 -3.41 -8.94
C VAL A 56 -5.83 -2.24 -8.15
N LYS A 57 -7.02 -2.44 -7.56
CA LYS A 57 -7.71 -1.40 -6.79
C LYS A 57 -7.28 -1.43 -5.34
N VAL A 58 -6.57 -0.40 -4.89
CA VAL A 58 -6.15 -0.27 -3.49
C VAL A 58 -7.20 0.47 -2.68
N VAL A 59 -7.90 -0.23 -1.79
CA VAL A 59 -9.11 0.30 -1.13
C VAL A 59 -8.83 1.18 0.09
N ASN A 60 -7.69 0.99 0.77
CA ASN A 60 -7.37 1.64 2.05
C ASN A 60 -6.30 2.74 1.96
N MET A 61 -5.95 3.18 0.74
CA MET A 61 -4.83 4.10 0.50
C MET A 61 -4.90 5.39 1.32
N HIS A 62 -6.08 6.03 1.39
CA HIS A 62 -6.25 7.28 2.15
C HIS A 62 -6.01 7.09 3.65
N GLY A 63 -6.59 6.04 4.25
CA GLY A 63 -6.42 5.71 5.66
C GLY A 63 -4.96 5.42 5.99
N PHE A 64 -4.30 4.60 5.16
CA PHE A 64 -2.89 4.27 5.32
C PHE A 64 -1.99 5.51 5.32
N PHE A 65 -2.14 6.41 4.35
CA PHE A 65 -1.32 7.64 4.33
C PHE A 65 -1.63 8.61 5.48
N LYS A 66 -2.87 8.61 6.02
CA LYS A 66 -3.21 9.39 7.21
C LYS A 66 -2.49 8.85 8.45
N GLU A 67 -2.44 7.52 8.61
CA GLU A 67 -1.71 6.85 9.67
C GLU A 67 -0.21 7.15 9.60
N VAL A 68 0.39 6.98 8.43
CA VAL A 68 1.80 7.30 8.14
C VAL A 68 2.12 8.74 8.55
N ARG A 69 1.30 9.71 8.14
CA ARG A 69 1.46 11.12 8.53
C ARG A 69 1.38 11.30 10.05
N GLY A 70 0.50 10.57 10.73
CA GLY A 70 0.42 10.54 12.18
C GLY A 70 1.71 10.02 12.83
N MET A 71 2.24 8.90 12.34
CA MET A 71 3.47 8.30 12.85
C MET A 71 4.69 9.21 12.70
N ILE A 72 4.80 9.91 11.56
CA ILE A 72 5.85 10.91 11.33
C ILE A 72 5.75 12.02 12.37
N LYS A 73 4.55 12.57 12.59
CA LYS A 73 4.32 13.63 13.58
C LYS A 73 4.63 13.21 15.01
N ARG A 74 4.40 11.94 15.35
CA ARG A 74 4.70 11.37 16.68
C ARG A 74 6.14 10.90 16.85
N GLY A 75 6.96 10.92 15.79
CA GLY A 75 8.33 10.37 15.83
C GLY A 75 8.39 8.83 15.95
N GLU A 76 7.27 8.15 15.68
CA GLU A 76 7.12 6.68 15.70
C GLU A 76 7.52 6.03 14.37
N TYR A 77 7.77 6.85 13.35
CA TYR A 77 8.33 6.42 12.08
C TYR A 77 9.84 6.20 12.25
N LYS A 78 10.21 5.02 12.76
CA LYS A 78 11.60 4.59 12.94
C LYS A 78 11.89 3.36 12.10
#